data_AF-X1TJ19-F1
#
_entry.id   AF-X1TJ19-F1
#
_cell.length_a   1.000
_cell.length_b   1.000
_cell.length_c   1.000
_cell.angle_alpha   90.00
_cell.angle_beta   90.00
_cell.angle_gamma   90.00
#
_symmetry.space_group_name_H-M   'P 1'
#
loop_
_entity.id
_entity.type
_entity.pdbx_description
1 polymer ?
#
loop_
_entity_poly.entity_id
_entity_poly.type
_entity_poly.pdbx_seq_one_letter_code
_entity_poly.pdbx_strand_id
1 'polypeptide(L)'
;RLNLNAQCIRFKKPLVDGGVSGYHGHVYTIFPYQNACYECNPLPVGEDDEMAACTVVGIPRKRIHCVFKGDMAFKEKFDRDPNPKNIKDIKFIQKVANDLVNKHNFLPEYTEDDIVKIIDRHDPGIITINAVISALQSHEAIKILHWRKKHNALGEPIQSYIIFNGMTMKFYHIEKQRNPECSQCGKHVRRVSIKLRSQSPCGKMIEILKNNGFNLDPDSEPILTLLDFNDIKMIDLEQNPDENNLRNYELITAAGFTDGEIFITLKLLFHDP
;
A
#
# COMPACT_ATOMS: atom_id res chain seq x y z
N ARG A 1 -2.45 2.20 2.47
CA ARG A 1 -1.68 3.08 3.42
C ARG A 1 -0.78 4.06 2.68
N LEU A 2 0.12 3.60 1.79
CA LEU A 2 1.08 4.46 1.08
C LEU A 2 0.42 5.60 0.28
N ASN A 3 -0.63 5.29 -0.50
CA ASN A 3 -1.39 6.31 -1.24
C ASN A 3 -1.94 7.42 -0.30
N LEU A 4 -2.64 7.04 0.77
CA LEU A 4 -3.16 8.00 1.75
C LEU A 4 -2.03 8.82 2.41
N ASN A 5 -0.91 8.19 2.73
CA ASN A 5 0.25 8.88 3.25
C ASN A 5 0.77 9.95 2.26
N ALA A 6 0.92 9.61 0.97
CA ALA A 6 1.34 10.57 -0.05
C ALA A 6 0.39 11.79 -0.11
N GLN A 7 -0.92 11.57 0.02
CA GLN A 7 -1.91 12.64 0.10
C GLN A 7 -1.75 13.50 1.38
N CYS A 8 -1.56 12.86 2.54
CA CYS A 8 -1.34 13.58 3.80
C CYS A 8 -0.06 14.43 3.76
N ILE A 9 1.02 13.92 3.16
CA ILE A 9 2.26 14.68 2.93
C ILE A 9 2.02 15.87 2.01
N ARG A 10 1.33 15.65 0.88
CA ARG A 10 0.97 16.69 -0.09
C ARG A 10 0.13 17.81 0.54
N PHE A 11 -0.91 17.47 1.30
CA PHE A 11 -1.82 18.44 1.92
C PHE A 11 -1.40 18.91 3.31
N LYS A 12 -0.23 18.46 3.81
CA LYS A 12 0.28 18.76 5.15
C LYS A 12 -0.76 18.46 6.24
N LYS A 13 -1.42 17.30 6.13
CA LYS A 13 -2.42 16.84 7.08
C LYS A 13 -1.82 15.73 7.97
N PRO A 14 -1.96 15.81 9.30
CA PRO A 14 -1.59 14.70 10.17
C PRO A 14 -2.37 13.44 9.78
N LEU A 15 -1.72 12.29 9.88
CA LEU A 15 -2.30 10.97 9.60
C LEU A 15 -2.18 10.11 10.86
N VAL A 16 -3.31 9.66 11.39
CA VAL A 16 -3.35 8.67 12.47
C VAL A 16 -3.57 7.31 11.83
N ASP A 17 -2.53 6.49 11.77
CA ASP A 17 -2.62 5.12 11.28
C ASP A 17 -2.66 4.12 12.44
N GLY A 18 -3.36 3.03 12.20
CA GLY A 18 -3.38 1.88 13.08
C GLY A 18 -3.50 0.60 12.27
N GLY A 19 -3.07 -0.49 12.87
CA GLY A 19 -3.16 -1.82 12.29
C GLY A 19 -3.17 -2.89 13.37
N VAL A 20 -3.68 -4.05 13.01
CA VAL A 20 -3.72 -5.23 13.88
C VAL A 20 -3.23 -6.45 13.11
N SER A 21 -2.64 -7.40 13.82
CA SER A 21 -2.34 -8.74 13.33
C SER A 21 -2.29 -9.69 14.53
N GLY A 22 -3.27 -10.61 14.61
CA GLY A 22 -3.44 -11.49 15.77
C GLY A 22 -3.53 -10.71 17.09
N TYR A 23 -2.63 -11.01 18.03
CA TYR A 23 -2.54 -10.34 19.33
C TYR A 23 -1.73 -9.04 19.32
N HIS A 24 -1.22 -8.60 18.17
CA HIS A 24 -0.44 -7.38 18.04
C HIS A 24 -1.25 -6.30 17.38
N GLY A 25 -1.04 -5.06 17.80
CA GLY A 25 -1.54 -3.90 17.09
C GLY A 25 -0.57 -2.73 17.19
N HIS A 26 -0.75 -1.74 16.33
CA HIS A 26 0.05 -0.53 16.36
C HIS A 26 -0.80 0.72 16.19
N VAL A 27 -0.29 1.83 16.70
CA VAL A 27 -0.79 3.18 16.41
C VAL A 27 0.39 4.09 16.11
N TYR A 28 0.25 4.91 15.08
CA TYR A 28 1.27 5.89 14.72
C TYR A 28 0.66 7.16 14.15
N THR A 29 1.08 8.30 14.71
CA THR A 29 0.72 9.61 14.17
C THR A 29 1.86 10.15 13.32
N ILE A 30 1.58 10.39 12.05
CA ILE A 30 2.50 11.05 11.13
C ILE A 30 2.15 12.53 11.06
N PHE A 31 3.14 13.36 11.36
CA PHE A 31 3.15 14.80 11.14
C PHE A 31 4.04 15.09 9.92
N PRO A 32 3.45 15.44 8.76
CA PRO A 32 4.20 15.67 7.55
C PRO A 32 5.40 16.60 7.74
N TYR A 33 6.57 16.16 7.27
CA TYR A 33 7.85 16.87 7.35
C TYR A 33 8.41 17.10 8.77
N GLN A 34 7.76 16.60 9.81
CA GLN A 34 8.22 16.72 11.21
C GLN A 34 8.80 15.39 11.70
N ASN A 35 8.06 14.29 11.56
CA ASN A 35 8.52 12.94 11.88
C ASN A 35 8.55 12.03 10.64
N ALA A 36 8.89 10.76 10.82
CA ALA A 36 8.98 9.79 9.74
C ALA A 36 7.61 9.51 9.09
N CYS A 37 7.50 9.61 7.77
CA CYS A 37 6.30 9.12 7.07
C CYS A 37 6.39 7.61 6.81
N TYR A 38 5.36 7.02 6.18
CA TYR A 38 5.31 5.58 5.89
C TYR A 38 6.51 5.06 5.09
N GLU A 39 7.07 5.90 4.22
CA GLU A 39 8.14 5.60 3.25
C GLU A 39 9.50 6.08 3.74
N CYS A 40 9.60 6.64 4.95
CA CYS A 40 10.91 6.92 5.55
C CYS A 40 11.62 5.63 5.98
N ASN A 41 10.85 4.67 6.46
CA ASN A 41 11.31 3.36 6.90
C ASN A 41 10.45 2.32 6.19
N PRO A 42 10.58 2.17 4.86
CA PRO A 42 9.88 1.11 4.16
C PRO A 42 10.28 -0.19 4.83
N LEU A 43 9.29 -1.03 5.13
CA LEU A 43 9.61 -2.40 5.50
C LEU A 43 10.47 -2.96 4.34
N PRO A 44 11.54 -3.71 4.63
CA PRO A 44 12.16 -4.49 3.58
C PRO A 44 11.03 -5.23 2.87
N VAL A 45 11.04 -5.25 1.54
CA VAL A 45 10.12 -6.09 0.76
C VAL A 45 10.19 -7.42 1.47
N GLY A 46 9.08 -7.84 2.09
CA GLY A 46 9.08 -9.11 2.77
C GLY A 46 9.59 -10.10 1.74
N GLU A 47 10.40 -11.07 2.16
CA GLU A 47 10.22 -12.37 1.53
C GLU A 47 8.81 -12.80 1.91
N ASP A 48 7.80 -12.16 1.29
CA ASP A 48 6.54 -12.82 1.12
C ASP A 48 6.97 -14.16 0.55
N ASP A 49 6.54 -15.27 1.15
CA ASP A 49 6.61 -16.58 0.49
C ASP A 49 5.68 -16.57 -0.77
N GLU A 50 5.52 -15.41 -1.43
CA GLU A 50 5.17 -15.21 -2.81
C GLU A 50 6.20 -15.92 -3.67
N MET A 51 5.93 -17.21 -3.86
CA MET A 51 5.80 -17.82 -5.17
C MET A 51 6.63 -17.14 -6.28
N ALA A 52 7.96 -17.22 -6.19
CA ALA A 52 8.74 -17.10 -7.41
C ALA A 52 8.30 -18.23 -8.34
N ALA A 53 7.85 -17.92 -9.57
CA ALA A 53 7.33 -18.90 -10.52
C ALA A 53 8.28 -20.11 -10.70
N CYS A 54 9.59 -19.88 -10.61
CA CYS A 54 10.63 -20.90 -10.64
C CYS A 54 10.59 -21.90 -9.46
N THR A 55 10.03 -21.55 -8.31
CA THR A 55 9.92 -22.41 -7.12
C THR A 55 8.78 -23.43 -7.21
N VAL A 56 7.72 -23.13 -7.96
CA VAL A 56 6.54 -24.00 -8.06
C VAL A 56 6.62 -24.94 -9.26
N VAL A 57 7.48 -24.65 -10.25
CA VAL A 57 7.80 -25.62 -11.32
C VAL A 57 8.72 -26.73 -10.80
N GLY A 58 9.69 -26.40 -9.92
CA GLY A 58 10.66 -27.34 -9.37
C GLY A 58 10.14 -28.27 -8.25
N ILE A 59 11.04 -29.00 -7.61
CA ILE A 59 10.74 -29.89 -6.47
C ILE A 59 10.35 -29.03 -5.24
N PRO A 60 9.28 -29.36 -4.48
CA PRO A 60 8.91 -28.62 -3.27
C PRO A 60 10.05 -28.65 -2.23
N ARG A 61 10.37 -27.49 -1.65
CA ARG A 61 11.46 -27.31 -0.66
C ARG A 61 10.94 -27.08 0.76
N LYS A 62 9.73 -26.54 0.88
CA LYS A 62 9.00 -26.33 2.14
C LYS A 62 7.62 -26.97 2.02
N ARG A 63 7.02 -27.36 3.16
CA ARG A 63 5.66 -27.91 3.25
C ARG A 63 4.63 -27.02 2.54
N ILE A 64 4.75 -25.69 2.69
CA ILE A 64 3.86 -24.70 2.07
C ILE A 64 3.89 -24.73 0.53
N HIS A 65 5.01 -25.12 -0.08
CA HIS A 65 5.11 -25.25 -1.54
C HIS A 65 4.20 -26.35 -2.09
N CYS A 66 3.84 -27.35 -1.28
CA CYS A 66 2.88 -28.39 -1.66
C CYS A 66 1.48 -27.80 -1.88
N VAL A 67 1.06 -26.83 -1.06
CA VAL A 67 -0.22 -26.13 -1.21
C VAL A 67 -0.21 -25.24 -2.45
N PHE A 68 0.89 -24.50 -2.69
CA PHE A 68 1.02 -23.68 -3.91
C PHE A 68 1.00 -24.50 -5.20
N LYS A 69 1.59 -25.71 -5.20
CA LYS A 69 1.45 -26.64 -6.33
C LYS A 69 0.02 -27.14 -6.49
N GLY A 70 -0.70 -27.39 -5.39
CA GLY A 70 -2.12 -27.73 -5.43
C GLY A 70 -2.96 -26.59 -6.03
N ASP A 71 -2.69 -25.35 -5.65
CA ASP A 71 -3.32 -24.14 -6.21
C ASP A 71 -3.03 -24.01 -7.72
N MET A 72 -1.78 -24.17 -8.15
CA MET A 72 -1.44 -24.16 -9.59
C MET A 72 -2.14 -25.27 -10.37
N ALA A 73 -2.13 -26.52 -9.86
CA ALA A 73 -2.81 -27.63 -10.51
C ALA A 73 -4.33 -27.40 -10.60
N PHE A 74 -4.91 -26.65 -9.66
CA PHE A 74 -6.31 -26.26 -9.71
C PHE A 74 -6.54 -25.28 -10.86
N LYS A 75 -5.74 -24.21 -10.95
CA LYS A 75 -5.84 -23.21 -12.01
C LYS A 75 -5.64 -23.80 -13.40
N GLU A 76 -4.65 -24.68 -13.56
CA GLU A 76 -4.41 -25.40 -14.82
C GLU A 76 -5.60 -26.27 -15.25
N LYS A 77 -6.30 -26.88 -14.29
CA LYS A 77 -7.40 -27.80 -14.57
C LYS A 77 -8.74 -27.08 -14.82
N PHE A 78 -8.99 -25.97 -14.12
CA PHE A 78 -10.29 -25.32 -14.11
C PHE A 78 -10.29 -23.93 -14.76
N ASP A 79 -9.14 -23.42 -15.18
CA ASP A 79 -8.95 -22.10 -15.82
C ASP A 79 -9.56 -20.95 -15.01
N ARG A 80 -9.45 -21.04 -13.68
CA ARG A 80 -9.90 -20.03 -12.72
C ARG A 80 -9.19 -20.18 -11.37
N ASP A 81 -9.19 -19.11 -10.57
CA ASP A 81 -8.76 -19.18 -9.18
C ASP A 81 -9.70 -20.05 -8.31
N PRO A 82 -9.17 -20.73 -7.28
CA PRO A 82 -10.00 -21.47 -6.34
C PRO A 82 -10.84 -20.53 -5.48
N ASN A 83 -12.06 -20.95 -5.16
CA ASN A 83 -12.89 -20.23 -4.21
C ASN A 83 -12.69 -20.84 -2.80
N PRO A 84 -12.15 -20.08 -1.82
CA PRO A 84 -11.92 -20.59 -0.46
C PRO A 84 -13.18 -21.08 0.25
N LYS A 85 -14.35 -20.59 -0.17
CA LYS A 85 -15.66 -20.97 0.38
C LYS A 85 -16.24 -22.22 -0.28
N ASN A 86 -15.66 -22.70 -1.38
CA ASN A 86 -16.11 -23.90 -2.08
C ASN A 86 -15.30 -25.12 -1.63
N ILE A 87 -15.95 -26.00 -0.87
CA ILE A 87 -15.36 -27.22 -0.33
C ILE A 87 -14.73 -28.10 -1.42
N LYS A 88 -15.30 -28.14 -2.64
CA LYS A 88 -14.74 -28.96 -3.73
C LYS A 88 -13.39 -28.43 -4.21
N ASP A 89 -13.24 -27.12 -4.28
CA ASP A 89 -11.99 -26.47 -4.70
C ASP A 89 -10.91 -26.74 -3.64
N ILE A 90 -11.26 -26.55 -2.37
CA ILE A 90 -10.38 -26.83 -1.23
C ILE A 90 -9.94 -28.30 -1.18
N LYS A 91 -10.87 -29.24 -1.34
CA LYS A 91 -10.55 -30.68 -1.34
C LYS A 91 -9.65 -31.08 -2.49
N PHE A 92 -9.80 -30.45 -3.66
CA PHE A 92 -8.89 -30.70 -4.78
C PHE A 92 -7.46 -30.28 -4.42
N ILE A 93 -7.29 -29.06 -3.91
CA ILE A 93 -5.99 -28.53 -3.52
C ILE A 93 -5.38 -29.35 -2.38
N GLN A 94 -6.18 -29.68 -1.36
CA GLN A 94 -5.77 -30.50 -0.22
C GLN A 94 -5.23 -31.85 -0.67
N LYS A 95 -5.93 -32.53 -1.58
CA LYS A 95 -5.51 -33.83 -2.10
C LYS A 95 -4.13 -33.74 -2.76
N VAL A 96 -3.97 -32.80 -3.69
CA VAL A 96 -2.69 -32.60 -4.39
C VAL A 96 -1.58 -32.22 -3.41
N ALA A 97 -1.87 -31.35 -2.45
CA ALA A 97 -0.92 -30.94 -1.43
C ALA A 97 -0.48 -32.11 -0.54
N ASN A 98 -1.41 -32.93 -0.04
CA ASN A 98 -1.11 -34.06 0.84
C ASN A 98 -0.37 -35.19 0.10
N ASP A 99 -0.69 -35.43 -1.17
CA ASP A 99 0.07 -36.37 -2.01
C ASP A 99 1.55 -35.93 -2.10
N LEU A 100 1.81 -34.62 -2.25
CA LEU A 100 3.17 -34.07 -2.28
C LEU A 100 3.84 -34.06 -0.90
N VAL A 101 3.09 -33.76 0.16
CA VAL A 101 3.58 -33.81 1.54
C VAL A 101 4.08 -35.21 1.88
N ASN A 102 3.30 -36.24 1.54
CA ASN A 102 3.67 -37.63 1.78
C ASN A 102 4.85 -38.06 0.90
N LYS A 103 4.85 -37.70 -0.38
CA LYS A 103 5.94 -38.02 -1.31
C LYS A 103 7.29 -37.43 -0.91
N HIS A 104 7.29 -36.23 -0.32
CA HIS A 104 8.51 -35.49 0.06
C HIS A 104 8.76 -35.46 1.57
N ASN A 105 7.99 -36.20 2.36
CA ASN A 105 8.11 -36.32 3.82
C ASN A 105 8.02 -34.98 4.58
N PHE A 106 7.09 -34.10 4.18
CA PHE A 106 6.82 -32.82 4.84
C PHE A 106 5.69 -32.89 5.89
N LEU A 107 5.52 -34.03 6.56
CA LEU A 107 4.46 -34.26 7.53
C LEU A 107 4.41 -33.16 8.62
N PRO A 108 3.23 -32.83 9.17
CA PRO A 108 1.93 -33.51 9.02
C PRO A 108 1.16 -33.14 7.73
N GLU A 109 0.12 -33.92 7.41
CA GLU A 109 -0.84 -33.58 6.35
C GLU A 109 -1.60 -32.29 6.66
N TYR A 110 -2.08 -31.62 5.62
CA TYR A 110 -2.94 -30.44 5.71
C TYR A 110 -4.40 -30.82 5.93
N THR A 111 -5.05 -30.12 6.86
CA THR A 111 -6.51 -30.13 7.02
C THR A 111 -7.18 -29.18 6.02
N GLU A 112 -8.50 -29.31 5.81
CA GLU A 112 -9.25 -28.38 4.95
C GLU A 112 -9.10 -26.93 5.44
N ASP A 113 -9.13 -26.72 6.77
CA ASP A 113 -8.95 -25.40 7.40
C ASP A 113 -7.56 -24.80 7.13
N ASP A 114 -6.51 -25.64 7.10
CA ASP A 114 -5.17 -25.15 6.78
C ASP A 114 -5.12 -24.64 5.32
N ILE A 115 -5.71 -25.38 4.39
CA ILE A 115 -5.77 -24.98 2.98
C ILE A 115 -6.56 -23.68 2.83
N VAL A 116 -7.72 -23.56 3.49
CA VAL A 116 -8.52 -22.32 3.49
C VAL A 116 -7.68 -21.14 3.99
N LYS A 117 -7.00 -21.27 5.13
CA LYS A 117 -6.17 -20.18 5.69
C LYS A 117 -5.04 -19.76 4.75
N ILE A 118 -4.41 -20.72 4.08
CA ILE A 118 -3.29 -20.47 3.17
C ILE A 118 -3.77 -19.82 1.86
N ILE A 119 -4.87 -20.31 1.29
CA ILE A 119 -5.41 -19.79 0.02
C ILE A 119 -6.13 -18.45 0.22
N ASP A 120 -6.91 -18.31 1.29
CA ASP A 120 -7.64 -17.07 1.62
C ASP A 120 -6.73 -15.97 2.17
N ARG A 121 -5.46 -16.27 2.47
CA ARG A 121 -4.48 -15.36 3.10
C ARG A 121 -5.07 -14.62 4.31
N HIS A 122 -5.89 -15.32 5.10
CA HIS A 122 -6.69 -14.68 6.15
C HIS A 122 -5.86 -14.47 7.43
N ASP A 123 -5.51 -13.22 7.72
CA ASP A 123 -4.93 -12.86 9.03
C ASP A 123 -6.00 -12.93 10.13
N PRO A 124 -5.73 -13.58 11.29
CA PRO A 124 -6.70 -13.70 12.36
C PRO A 124 -7.00 -12.33 12.99
N GLY A 125 -8.25 -11.88 12.87
CA GLY A 125 -8.74 -10.66 13.50
C GLY A 125 -9.30 -10.91 14.91
N ILE A 126 -8.66 -10.34 15.94
CA ILE A 126 -9.14 -10.42 17.33
C ILE A 126 -9.87 -9.12 17.70
N ILE A 127 -11.17 -9.21 18.01
CA ILE A 127 -12.03 -8.03 18.23
C ILE A 127 -11.55 -7.15 19.39
N THR A 128 -10.96 -7.74 20.43
CA THR A 128 -10.43 -6.98 21.58
C THR A 128 -9.23 -6.13 21.19
N ILE A 129 -8.36 -6.63 20.31
CA ILE A 129 -7.21 -5.88 19.80
C ILE A 129 -7.69 -4.74 18.90
N ASN A 130 -8.66 -4.99 18.02
CA ASN A 130 -9.30 -3.95 17.22
C ASN A 130 -9.89 -2.83 18.08
N ALA A 131 -10.57 -3.19 19.18
CA ALA A 131 -11.15 -2.22 20.10
C ALA A 131 -10.08 -1.34 20.77
N VAL A 132 -8.99 -1.95 21.26
CA VAL A 132 -7.88 -1.20 21.89
C VAL A 132 -7.23 -0.24 20.89
N ILE A 133 -6.88 -0.72 19.70
CA ILE A 133 -6.23 0.12 18.68
C ILE A 133 -7.15 1.24 18.19
N SER A 134 -8.44 0.94 17.95
CA SER A 134 -9.42 1.95 17.54
C SER A 134 -9.64 3.03 18.60
N ALA A 135 -9.64 2.66 19.89
CA ALA A 135 -9.75 3.61 20.99
C ALA A 135 -8.54 4.55 21.04
N LEU A 136 -7.32 4.01 20.86
CA LEU A 136 -6.10 4.80 20.82
C LEU A 136 -6.07 5.75 19.62
N GLN A 137 -6.43 5.28 18.42
CA GLN A 137 -6.52 6.14 17.22
C GLN A 137 -7.54 7.27 17.41
N SER A 138 -8.72 6.97 17.95
CA SER A 138 -9.77 7.98 18.19
C SER A 138 -9.32 9.01 19.22
N HIS A 139 -8.68 8.56 20.30
CA HIS A 139 -8.14 9.44 21.34
C HIS A 139 -7.10 10.41 20.76
N GLU A 140 -6.18 9.90 19.95
CA GLU A 140 -5.13 10.69 19.32
C GLU A 140 -5.68 11.67 18.27
N ALA A 141 -6.69 11.27 17.50
CA ALA A 141 -7.39 12.17 16.57
C ALA A 141 -8.00 13.38 17.29
N ILE A 142 -8.66 13.16 18.43
CA ILE A 142 -9.23 14.24 19.25
C ILE A 142 -8.12 15.17 19.76
N LYS A 143 -7.03 14.61 20.30
CA LYS A 143 -5.88 15.41 20.74
C LYS A 143 -5.31 16.28 19.63
N ILE A 144 -5.11 15.73 18.43
CA ILE A 144 -4.62 16.48 17.27
C ILE A 144 -5.54 17.64 16.92
N LEU A 145 -6.87 17.44 16.90
CA LEU A 145 -7.83 18.50 16.57
C LEU A 145 -7.74 19.68 17.56
N HIS A 146 -7.61 19.41 18.85
CA HIS A 146 -7.43 20.44 19.88
C HIS A 146 -6.05 21.09 19.80
N TRP A 147 -4.99 20.29 19.68
CA TRP A 147 -3.62 20.76 19.60
C TRP A 147 -3.41 21.70 18.39
N ARG A 148 -4.02 21.40 17.23
CA ARG A 148 -3.98 22.28 16.04
C ARG A 148 -4.65 23.64 16.27
N LYS A 149 -5.59 23.74 17.21
CA LYS A 149 -6.19 25.00 17.65
C LYS A 149 -5.41 25.69 18.77
N LYS A 150 -4.21 25.19 19.09
CA LYS A 150 -3.37 25.63 20.21
C LYS A 150 -4.02 25.39 21.59
N HIS A 151 -4.92 24.41 21.69
CA HIS A 151 -5.49 23.96 22.95
C HIS A 151 -4.78 22.69 23.41
N ASN A 152 -4.06 22.73 24.53
CA ASN A 152 -3.22 21.64 25.03
C ASN A 152 -3.79 20.92 26.27
N ALA A 153 -5.03 21.20 26.67
CA ALA A 153 -5.67 20.59 27.84
C ALA A 153 -5.77 19.05 27.76
N LEU A 154 -5.75 18.47 26.56
CA LEU A 154 -5.78 17.01 26.34
C LEU A 154 -4.38 16.40 26.14
N GLY A 155 -3.32 17.18 26.36
CA GLY A 155 -1.93 16.80 26.11
C GLY A 155 -1.51 16.91 24.65
N GLU A 156 -0.22 16.71 24.41
CA GLU A 156 0.37 16.76 23.06
C GLU A 156 0.20 15.44 22.32
N PRO A 157 0.00 15.46 20.99
CA PRO A 157 -0.03 14.26 20.16
C PRO A 157 1.24 13.40 20.31
N ILE A 158 1.08 12.09 20.34
CA ILE A 158 2.19 11.15 20.45
C ILE A 158 2.83 10.96 19.06
N GLN A 159 4.14 11.15 18.99
CA GLN A 159 4.91 11.02 17.74
C GLN A 159 5.67 9.70 17.63
N SER A 160 5.76 8.91 18.70
CA SER A 160 6.35 7.57 18.67
C SER A 160 5.43 6.57 18.00
N TYR A 161 5.99 5.58 17.33
CA TYR A 161 5.26 4.40 16.87
C TYR A 161 4.97 3.48 18.06
N ILE A 162 3.70 3.30 18.41
CA ILE A 162 3.28 2.50 19.56
C ILE A 162 2.91 1.10 19.07
N ILE A 163 3.47 0.07 19.71
CA ILE A 163 3.07 -1.32 19.53
C ILE A 163 2.37 -1.80 20.80
N PHE A 164 1.17 -2.35 20.64
CA PHE A 164 0.46 -3.07 21.67
C PHE A 164 0.64 -4.58 21.48
N ASN A 165 1.09 -5.27 22.51
CA ASN A 165 1.14 -6.73 22.56
C ASN A 165 0.07 -7.23 23.54
N GLY A 166 -1.01 -7.81 23.01
CA GLY A 166 -2.15 -8.30 23.77
C GLY A 166 -1.89 -9.59 24.55
N MET A 167 -0.80 -10.33 24.28
CA MET A 167 -0.43 -11.51 25.08
C MET A 167 0.22 -11.11 26.40
N THR A 168 1.05 -10.07 26.37
CA THR A 168 1.78 -9.55 27.54
C THR A 168 1.12 -8.33 28.16
N MET A 169 0.08 -7.79 27.52
CA MET A 169 -0.60 -6.54 27.87
C MET A 169 0.36 -5.35 27.98
N LYS A 170 1.39 -5.28 27.12
CA LYS A 170 2.42 -4.23 27.13
C LYS A 170 2.33 -3.31 25.93
N PHE A 171 2.67 -2.04 26.17
CA PHE A 171 2.91 -1.03 25.14
C PHE A 171 4.41 -0.81 24.97
N TYR A 172 4.86 -0.80 23.72
CA TYR A 172 6.25 -0.51 23.35
C TYR A 172 6.25 0.75 22.49
N HIS A 173 7.15 1.67 22.78
CA HIS A 173 7.34 2.91 22.03
C HIS A 173 8.61 2.78 21.18
N ILE A 174 8.47 3.03 19.89
CA ILE A 174 9.56 3.02 18.93
C ILE A 174 9.66 4.41 18.32
N GLU A 175 10.83 5.02 18.40
CA GLU A 175 11.11 6.26 17.70
C GLU A 175 11.49 5.96 16.25
N LYS A 176 10.67 6.44 15.31
CA LYS A 176 10.97 6.34 13.88
C LYS A 176 11.68 7.60 13.43
N GLN A 177 12.94 7.46 13.05
CA GLN A 177 13.73 8.57 12.51
C GLN A 177 13.27 8.92 11.10
N ARG A 178 13.14 10.23 10.85
CA ARG A 178 12.78 10.74 9.52
C ARG A 178 13.97 10.56 8.59
N ASN A 179 13.73 9.95 7.43
CA ASN A 179 14.73 9.80 6.38
C ASN A 179 14.76 11.07 5.50
N PRO A 180 15.87 11.84 5.44
CA PRO A 180 16.00 12.99 4.56
C PRO A 180 15.86 12.66 3.07
N GLU A 181 16.26 11.44 2.69
CA GLU A 181 16.19 10.90 1.33
C GLU A 181 14.91 10.09 1.07
N CYS A 182 13.85 10.35 1.83
CA CYS A 182 12.55 9.71 1.60
C CYS A 182 11.92 10.18 0.29
N SER A 183 11.49 9.22 -0.56
CA SER A 183 10.81 9.47 -1.85
C SER A 183 9.49 10.24 -1.73
N GLN A 184 8.90 10.31 -0.52
CA GLN A 184 7.70 11.09 -0.26
C GLN A 184 8.00 12.39 0.47
N CYS A 185 8.52 12.35 1.69
CA CYS A 185 8.66 13.57 2.50
C CYS A 185 10.05 14.23 2.43
N GLY A 186 10.98 13.72 1.61
CA GLY A 186 12.33 14.25 1.41
C GLY A 186 12.34 15.62 0.74
N LYS A 187 13.44 16.38 0.92
CA LYS A 187 13.56 17.73 0.32
C LYS A 187 13.75 17.70 -1.20
N HIS A 188 14.31 16.61 -1.73
CA HIS A 188 14.53 16.42 -3.16
C HIS A 188 13.23 16.13 -3.94
N VAL A 189 12.13 15.80 -3.25
CA VAL A 189 10.91 15.34 -3.92
C VAL A 189 10.20 16.49 -4.63
N ARG A 190 10.05 16.35 -5.94
CA ARG A 190 9.53 17.41 -6.83
C ARG A 190 8.00 17.33 -6.87
N ARG A 191 7.33 18.36 -6.33
CA ARG A 191 5.86 18.48 -6.31
C ARG A 191 5.43 19.77 -7.00
N VAL A 192 4.52 19.65 -7.97
CA VAL A 192 3.97 20.79 -8.70
C VAL A 192 2.46 20.77 -8.70
N SER A 193 1.82 21.93 -8.87
CA SER A 193 0.38 22.03 -9.10
C SER A 193 0.15 22.53 -10.51
N ILE A 194 -0.52 21.72 -11.32
CA ILE A 194 -0.84 22.04 -12.71
C ILE A 194 -2.34 22.31 -12.81
N LYS A 195 -2.69 23.44 -13.42
CA LYS A 195 -4.07 23.74 -13.80
C LYS A 195 -4.28 23.29 -15.24
N LEU A 196 -5.30 22.49 -15.49
CA LEU A 196 -5.63 21.98 -16.82
C LEU A 196 -7.13 22.13 -17.07
N ARG A 197 -7.52 22.54 -18.28
CA ARG A 197 -8.93 22.54 -18.68
C ARG A 197 -9.37 21.11 -18.95
N SER A 198 -10.58 20.73 -18.55
CA SER A 198 -11.08 19.34 -18.71
C SER A 198 -11.13 18.86 -20.16
N GLN A 199 -11.16 19.77 -21.13
CA GLN A 199 -11.18 19.46 -22.57
C GLN A 199 -9.79 19.50 -23.23
N SER A 200 -8.73 19.84 -22.49
CA SER A 200 -7.37 19.86 -23.05
C SER A 200 -6.72 18.48 -22.98
N PRO A 201 -5.91 18.08 -23.98
CA PRO A 201 -5.13 16.85 -23.92
C PRO A 201 -4.24 16.78 -22.68
N CYS A 202 -4.13 15.59 -22.08
CA CYS A 202 -3.31 15.35 -20.91
C CYS A 202 -1.81 15.59 -21.17
N GLY A 203 -1.35 15.43 -22.42
CA GLY A 203 0.02 15.73 -22.85
C GLY A 203 0.47 17.16 -22.55
N LYS A 204 -0.46 18.12 -22.46
CA LYS A 204 -0.13 19.50 -22.03
C LYS A 204 0.49 19.57 -20.64
N MET A 205 0.25 18.58 -19.76
CA MET A 205 0.92 18.52 -18.47
C MET A 205 2.44 18.42 -18.63
N ILE A 206 2.91 17.63 -19.60
CA ILE A 206 4.35 17.48 -19.90
C ILE A 206 4.90 18.80 -20.46
N GLU A 207 4.17 19.46 -21.36
CA GLU A 207 4.57 20.79 -21.88
C GLU A 207 4.67 21.83 -20.76
N ILE A 208 3.71 21.85 -19.84
CA ILE A 208 3.73 22.75 -18.67
C ILE A 208 4.93 22.43 -17.78
N LEU A 209 5.28 21.16 -17.58
CA LEU A 209 6.50 20.77 -16.86
C LEU A 209 7.76 21.30 -17.56
N LYS A 210 7.88 21.11 -18.88
CA LYS A 210 9.02 21.65 -19.65
C LYS A 210 9.14 23.17 -19.50
N ASN A 211 8.03 23.89 -19.62
CA ASN A 211 8.00 25.35 -19.47
C ASN A 211 8.36 25.82 -18.05
N ASN A 212 8.15 24.97 -17.03
CA ASN A 212 8.55 25.22 -15.65
C ASN A 212 10.01 24.82 -15.36
N GLY A 213 10.80 24.47 -16.39
CA GLY A 213 12.22 24.17 -16.26
C GLY A 213 12.56 22.71 -15.95
N PHE A 214 11.58 21.79 -16.07
CA PHE A 214 11.86 20.35 -15.94
C PHE A 214 12.34 19.79 -17.28
N ASN A 215 13.54 19.21 -17.29
CA ASN A 215 14.13 18.65 -18.50
C ASN A 215 13.74 17.17 -18.67
N LEU A 216 13.42 16.81 -19.91
CA LEU A 216 13.16 15.41 -20.29
C LEU A 216 14.47 14.62 -20.28
N ASP A 217 14.37 13.36 -19.89
CA ASP A 217 15.45 12.41 -20.03
C ASP A 217 15.59 12.01 -21.52
N PRO A 218 16.78 12.15 -22.14
CA PRO A 218 16.99 11.74 -23.53
C PRO A 218 16.73 10.24 -23.79
N ASP A 219 16.89 9.41 -22.76
CA ASP A 219 16.84 7.96 -22.88
C ASP A 219 15.47 7.38 -22.50
N SER A 220 14.51 8.22 -22.08
CA SER A 220 13.18 7.78 -21.62
C SER A 220 12.05 8.66 -22.13
N GLU A 221 10.99 8.05 -22.65
CA GLU A 221 9.78 8.78 -23.02
C GLU A 221 9.00 9.23 -21.77
N PRO A 222 8.45 10.46 -21.77
CA PRO A 222 7.69 10.95 -20.64
C PRO A 222 6.34 10.23 -20.54
N ILE A 223 6.10 9.63 -19.38
CA ILE A 223 4.84 8.94 -19.07
C ILE A 223 4.15 9.60 -17.89
N LEU A 224 2.81 9.58 -17.92
CA LEU A 224 1.96 10.02 -16.81
C LEU A 224 1.22 8.80 -16.26
N THR A 225 1.32 8.60 -14.95
CA THR A 225 0.67 7.50 -14.27
C THR A 225 -0.16 7.97 -13.09
N LEU A 226 -1.25 7.27 -12.83
CA LEU A 226 -2.11 7.46 -11.67
C LEU A 226 -2.12 6.17 -10.87
N LEU A 227 -1.84 6.27 -9.57
CA LEU A 227 -2.00 5.15 -8.64
C LEU A 227 -3.46 5.08 -8.19
N ASP A 228 -4.22 4.12 -8.72
CA ASP A 228 -5.57 3.81 -8.30
C ASP A 228 -5.58 2.58 -7.39
N PHE A 229 -5.62 2.82 -6.08
CA PHE A 229 -5.43 1.80 -5.04
C PHE A 229 -4.13 1.00 -5.21
N ASN A 230 -4.22 -0.19 -5.81
CA ASN A 230 -3.11 -1.11 -6.04
C ASN A 230 -2.66 -1.16 -7.51
N ASP A 231 -3.43 -0.55 -8.41
CA ASP A 231 -3.16 -0.58 -9.84
C ASP A 231 -2.55 0.75 -10.30
N ILE A 232 -1.53 0.65 -11.14
CA ILE A 232 -0.94 1.82 -11.80
C ILE A 232 -1.60 1.96 -13.17
N LYS A 233 -2.41 3.01 -13.32
CA LYS A 233 -3.05 3.35 -14.59
C LYS A 233 -2.15 4.31 -15.37
N MET A 234 -1.83 3.95 -16.61
CA MET A 234 -1.22 4.89 -17.55
C MET A 234 -2.27 5.87 -18.06
N ILE A 235 -1.93 7.15 -18.10
CA ILE A 235 -2.78 8.22 -18.62
C ILE A 235 -2.45 8.38 -20.09
N ASP A 236 -3.47 8.27 -20.94
CA ASP A 236 -3.35 8.55 -22.37
C ASP A 236 -3.17 10.06 -22.57
N LEU A 237 -2.05 10.42 -23.19
CA LEU A 237 -1.62 11.82 -23.38
C LEU A 237 -2.44 12.55 -24.44
N GLU A 238 -3.04 11.84 -25.40
CA GLU A 238 -3.85 12.41 -26.46
C GLU A 238 -5.28 12.71 -25.96
N GLN A 239 -5.76 11.88 -25.05
CA GLN A 239 -7.07 12.02 -24.42
C GLN A 239 -7.12 13.16 -23.41
N ASN A 240 -8.32 13.69 -23.21
CA ASN A 240 -8.59 14.71 -22.20
C ASN A 240 -8.77 14.09 -20.79
N PRO A 241 -8.78 14.90 -19.72
CA PRO A 241 -9.03 14.43 -18.36
C PRO A 241 -10.31 13.62 -18.16
N ASP A 242 -11.41 13.99 -18.81
CA ASP A 242 -12.70 13.30 -18.63
C ASP A 242 -12.65 11.88 -19.23
N GLU A 243 -12.05 11.74 -20.43
CA GLU A 243 -11.82 10.45 -21.10
C GLU A 243 -10.88 9.53 -20.28
N ASN A 244 -9.84 10.12 -19.67
CA ASN A 244 -8.95 9.40 -18.77
C ASN A 244 -9.57 9.09 -17.39
N ASN A 245 -10.81 9.52 -17.12
CA ASN A 245 -11.48 9.44 -15.81
C ASN A 245 -10.69 10.12 -14.68
N LEU A 246 -10.01 11.22 -14.98
CA LEU A 246 -9.26 11.99 -14.00
C LEU A 246 -10.20 12.90 -13.21
N ARG A 247 -10.02 12.93 -11.89
CA ARG A 247 -10.77 13.81 -10.99
C ARG A 247 -9.96 15.06 -10.66
N ASN A 248 -10.66 16.08 -10.17
CA ASN A 248 -9.98 17.24 -9.61
C ASN A 248 -9.17 16.84 -8.38
N TYR A 249 -7.98 17.42 -8.21
CA TYR A 249 -7.01 17.08 -7.17
C TYR A 249 -6.40 15.68 -7.25
N GLU A 250 -6.46 14.99 -8.40
CA GLU A 250 -5.68 13.76 -8.56
C GLU A 250 -4.17 14.00 -8.35
N LEU A 251 -3.50 12.96 -7.82
CA LEU A 251 -2.05 12.93 -7.66
C LEU A 251 -1.46 12.06 -8.76
N ILE A 252 -0.91 12.71 -9.78
CA ILE A 252 -0.33 12.05 -10.95
C ILE A 252 1.19 11.99 -10.76
N THR A 253 1.81 10.88 -11.15
CA THR A 253 3.27 10.74 -11.20
C THR A 253 3.72 10.87 -12.65
N ALA A 254 4.61 11.82 -12.90
CA ALA A 254 5.29 11.97 -14.19
C ALA A 254 6.71 11.40 -14.09
N ALA A 255 7.04 10.49 -15.00
CA ALA A 255 8.38 9.92 -15.16
C ALA A 255 8.97 10.29 -16.53
N GLY A 256 10.25 9.98 -16.78
CA GLY A 256 10.96 10.38 -18.00
C GLY A 256 11.58 11.78 -17.94
N PHE A 257 11.98 12.23 -16.73
CA PHE A 257 12.65 13.51 -16.51
C PHE A 257 14.01 13.29 -15.83
N THR A 258 15.00 14.13 -16.12
CA THR A 258 16.40 13.92 -15.72
C THR A 258 16.63 13.73 -14.22
N ASP A 259 15.90 14.46 -13.36
CA ASP A 259 16.06 14.35 -11.89
C ASP A 259 15.01 13.43 -11.24
N GLY A 260 14.52 12.43 -11.97
CA GLY A 260 13.62 11.37 -11.48
C GLY A 260 12.14 11.62 -11.75
N GLU A 261 11.29 11.29 -10.78
CA GLU A 261 9.84 11.46 -10.87
C GLU A 261 9.38 12.86 -10.41
N ILE A 262 8.21 13.29 -10.89
CA ILE A 262 7.55 14.53 -10.50
C ILE A 262 6.10 14.22 -10.10
N PHE A 263 5.71 14.62 -8.90
CA PHE A 263 4.33 14.47 -8.42
C PHE A 263 3.51 15.71 -8.78
N ILE A 264 2.50 15.51 -9.63
CA ILE A 264 1.59 16.54 -10.12
C ILE A 264 0.30 16.52 -9.30
N THR A 265 -0.03 17.67 -8.73
CA THR A 265 -1.36 18.01 -8.23
C THR A 265 -2.20 18.58 -9.37
N LEU A 266 -3.05 17.75 -9.96
CA LEU A 266 -3.95 18.17 -11.03
C LEU A 266 -5.08 19.04 -10.47
N LYS A 267 -5.26 20.23 -11.04
CA LYS A 267 -6.38 21.12 -10.76
C LYS A 267 -7.18 21.30 -12.04
N LEU A 268 -8.35 20.67 -12.10
CA LEU A 268 -9.24 20.82 -13.24
C LEU A 268 -9.94 22.18 -13.19
N LEU A 269 -9.85 22.90 -14.30
CA LEU A 269 -10.62 24.10 -14.56
C LEU A 269 -11.88 23.66 -15.30
N PHE A 270 -12.98 23.58 -14.56
CA PHE A 270 -14.31 23.44 -15.15
C PHE A 270 -14.69 24.80 -15.78
N HIS A 271 -15.34 24.77 -16.93
CA HIS A 271 -16.04 25.97 -17.38
C HIS A 271 -17.13 26.27 -16.33
N ASP A 272 -17.10 27.46 -15.73
CA ASP A 272 -18.34 28.00 -15.16
C ASP A 272 -19.38 28.04 -16.31
N PRO A 273 -20.62 27.59 -16.06
CA PRO A 273 -21.69 27.63 -17.05
C PRO A 273 -21.98 29.05 -17.54
#